data_AF-A0A1Q9C545-F1
#
_entry.id   AF-A0A1Q9C545-F1
#
_cell.length_a   1.000
_cell.length_b   1.000
_cell.length_c   1.000
_cell.angle_alpha   90.00
_cell.angle_beta   90.00
_cell.angle_gamma   90.00
#
_symmetry.space_group_name_H-M   'P 1'
#
loop_
_entity.id
_entity.type
_entity.pdbx_description
1 polymer ?
#
loop_
_entity_poly.entity_id
_entity_poly.type
_entity_poly.pdbx_seq_one_letter_code
_entity_poly.pdbx_strand_id
1 'polypeptide(L)'
;MLLHTVTLVLSLAAARMGGCESCASSRRKEVERMIDDARSRADSSDLRAAIEKAEAEGMDVLAARQKYAEMCKEERQSPEKAQEMLRWAISTNDGVMLRHVIDEVEKLSPDSLTLRPARKRLQEFQEEIKRRVAKAVRTKDGQKLPSYVERARQMGVPAHELRTAEDAIHQLEELQTFGLDPTS
;
A
#
# COMPACT_ATOMS: atom_id res chain seq x y z
N MET A 1 -9.47 35.46 32.62
CA MET A 1 -9.78 34.18 33.28
C MET A 1 -8.52 33.32 33.20
N LEU A 2 -7.54 33.49 34.09
CA LEU A 2 -7.44 32.97 35.47
C LEU A 2 -7.59 31.44 35.57
N LEU A 3 -6.46 30.81 35.94
CA LEU A 3 -6.21 29.59 36.76
C LEU A 3 -5.20 28.66 36.04
N HIS A 4 -3.89 28.77 36.31
CA HIS A 4 -3.14 28.09 37.38
C HIS A 4 -3.40 26.57 37.48
N THR A 5 -2.42 25.76 37.08
CA THR A 5 -2.08 24.51 37.80
C THR A 5 -0.63 24.11 37.52
N VAL A 6 0.20 24.46 38.49
CA VAL A 6 1.55 23.98 38.74
C VAL A 6 1.48 22.47 38.97
N THR A 7 2.19 21.67 38.17
CA THR A 7 2.38 20.24 38.46
C THR A 7 3.82 20.01 38.88
N LEU A 8 3.96 19.55 40.12
CA LEU A 8 5.20 19.42 40.88
C LEU A 8 6.24 18.52 40.20
N VAL A 9 7.47 19.04 40.20
CA VAL A 9 8.71 18.27 40.14
C VAL A 9 8.87 17.54 41.49
N LEU A 10 8.37 16.32 41.58
CA LEU A 10 8.64 15.42 42.72
C LEU A 10 9.89 14.59 42.41
N SER A 11 11.01 15.09 42.92
CA SER A 11 12.30 14.42 42.98
C SER A 11 12.19 13.24 43.96
N LEU A 12 12.00 12.02 43.44
CA LEU A 12 12.11 10.79 44.22
C LEU A 12 13.58 10.41 44.34
N ALA A 13 14.10 10.48 45.57
CA ALA A 13 15.42 9.98 45.93
C ALA A 13 15.51 8.46 45.69
N ALA A 14 16.36 8.07 44.75
CA ALA A 14 16.68 6.69 44.44
C ALA A 14 17.49 6.06 45.59
N ALA A 15 16.83 5.24 46.41
CA ALA A 15 17.49 4.28 47.27
C ALA A 15 18.24 3.27 46.39
N ARG A 16 19.57 3.44 46.31
CA ARG A 16 20.51 2.60 45.56
C ARG A 16 20.76 1.31 46.34
N MET A 17 19.74 0.47 46.50
CA MET A 17 19.90 -0.91 46.97
C MET A 17 20.59 -1.72 45.87
N GLY A 18 21.75 -2.30 46.19
CA GLY A 18 22.61 -3.04 45.26
C GLY A 18 21.84 -4.15 44.55
N GLY A 19 21.51 -3.92 43.28
CA GLY A 19 20.95 -4.95 42.42
C GLY A 19 22.00 -6.04 42.21
N CYS A 20 21.69 -7.26 42.66
CA CYS A 20 22.47 -8.44 42.31
C CYS A 20 22.59 -8.52 40.78
N GLU A 21 23.81 -8.49 40.26
CA GLU A 21 24.09 -8.61 38.83
C GLU A 21 23.49 -9.90 38.24
N SER A 22 23.28 -10.93 39.07
CA SER A 22 22.54 -12.15 38.75
C SER A 22 21.11 -11.91 38.26
N CYS A 23 20.42 -10.87 38.75
CA CYS A 23 19.05 -10.55 38.35
C CYS A 23 18.98 -9.89 36.96
N ALA A 24 19.99 -9.08 36.60
CA ALA A 24 20.08 -8.48 35.27
C ALA A 24 20.42 -9.54 34.20
N SER A 25 21.32 -10.47 34.52
CA SER A 25 21.67 -11.58 33.62
C SER A 25 20.47 -12.52 33.37
N SER A 26 19.68 -12.83 34.40
CA SER A 26 18.50 -13.70 34.26
C SER A 26 17.45 -13.12 33.32
N ARG A 27 17.17 -11.80 33.43
CA ARG A 27 16.20 -11.13 32.55
C ARG A 27 16.62 -11.15 31.09
N ARG A 28 17.89 -10.88 30.80
CA ARG A 28 18.41 -10.94 29.42
C ARG A 28 18.31 -12.34 28.82
N LYS A 29 18.65 -13.38 29.59
CA LYS A 29 18.51 -14.80 29.16
C LYS A 29 17.06 -15.23 28.96
N GLU A 30 16.12 -14.65 29.70
CA GLU A 30 14.69 -14.89 29.47
C GLU A 30 14.25 -14.25 28.15
N VAL A 31 14.62 -13.00 27.91
CA VAL A 31 14.26 -12.28 26.68
C VAL A 31 14.92 -12.90 25.45
N GLU A 32 16.16 -13.36 25.55
CA GLU A 32 16.84 -14.11 24.48
C GLU A 32 16.07 -15.38 24.11
N ARG A 33 15.66 -16.17 25.12
CA ARG A 33 14.80 -17.34 24.90
C ARG A 33 13.46 -16.99 24.26
N MET A 34 12.84 -15.88 24.66
CA MET A 34 11.60 -15.41 24.02
C MET A 34 11.79 -15.08 22.53
N ILE A 35 12.91 -14.46 22.15
CA ILE A 35 13.24 -14.20 20.74
C ILE A 35 13.42 -15.52 19.98
N ASP A 36 14.15 -16.47 20.53
CA ASP A 36 14.39 -17.76 19.86
C ASP A 36 13.12 -18.62 19.76
N ASP A 37 12.27 -18.60 20.79
CA ASP A 37 10.97 -19.26 20.77
C ASP A 37 10.03 -18.62 19.74
N ALA A 38 10.04 -17.29 19.59
CA ALA A 38 9.23 -16.60 18.58
C ALA A 38 9.75 -16.86 17.16
N ARG A 39 11.08 -16.88 16.97
CA ARG A 39 11.71 -17.23 15.69
C ARG A 39 11.39 -18.66 15.26
N SER A 40 11.47 -19.61 16.19
CA SER A 40 11.21 -21.03 15.89
C SER A 40 9.74 -21.30 15.56
N ARG A 41 8.81 -20.56 16.17
CA ARG A 41 7.37 -20.63 15.85
C ARG A 41 6.99 -19.92 14.55
N ALA A 42 7.88 -19.11 13.98
CA ALA A 42 7.61 -18.28 12.81
C ALA A 42 6.36 -17.40 12.96
N ASP A 43 6.11 -16.90 14.17
CA ASP A 43 5.03 -15.95 14.45
C ASP A 43 5.58 -14.51 14.44
N SER A 44 5.15 -13.72 13.45
CA SER A 44 5.63 -12.34 13.27
C SER A 44 5.20 -11.42 14.41
N SER A 45 4.03 -11.65 15.01
CA SER A 45 3.51 -10.86 16.13
C SER A 45 4.32 -11.12 17.40
N ASP A 46 4.53 -12.39 17.75
CA ASP A 46 5.34 -12.78 18.91
C ASP A 46 6.79 -12.28 18.77
N LEU A 47 7.37 -12.38 17.57
CA LEU A 47 8.74 -11.92 17.33
C LEU A 47 8.88 -10.40 17.48
N ARG A 48 7.89 -9.63 17.01
CA ARG A 48 7.86 -8.17 17.19
C ARG A 48 7.82 -7.80 18.67
N ALA A 49 6.95 -8.44 19.46
CA ALA A 49 6.84 -8.19 20.90
C ALA A 49 8.14 -8.56 21.64
N ALA A 50 8.80 -9.66 21.26
CA ALA A 50 10.07 -10.07 21.83
C ALA A 50 11.21 -9.07 21.51
N ILE A 51 11.25 -8.54 20.28
CA ILE A 51 12.22 -7.49 19.88
C ILE A 51 12.02 -6.23 20.74
N GLU A 52 10.79 -5.75 20.91
CA GLU A 52 10.50 -4.56 21.71
C GLU A 52 10.93 -4.74 23.18
N LYS A 53 10.68 -5.92 23.76
CA LYS A 53 11.13 -6.25 25.12
C LYS A 53 12.66 -6.28 25.23
N ALA A 54 13.36 -6.79 24.21
CA ALA A 54 14.82 -6.84 24.18
C ALA A 54 15.47 -5.46 24.03
N GLU A 55 14.87 -4.57 23.25
CA GLU A 55 15.32 -3.18 23.12
C GLU A 55 15.16 -2.40 24.43
N ALA A 56 14.06 -2.62 25.14
CA ALA A 56 13.84 -2.02 26.47
C ALA A 56 14.91 -2.46 27.50
N GLU A 57 15.48 -3.65 27.35
CA GLU A 57 16.57 -4.16 28.20
C GLU A 57 17.98 -3.83 27.66
N GLY A 58 18.07 -3.07 26.55
CA GLY A 58 19.31 -2.63 25.93
C GLY A 58 20.10 -3.75 25.24
N MET A 59 19.42 -4.80 24.75
CA MET A 59 20.03 -5.89 24.01
C MET A 59 20.20 -5.54 22.52
N ASP A 60 21.21 -6.13 21.86
CA ASP A 60 21.33 -6.05 20.40
C ASP A 60 20.30 -6.98 19.74
N VAL A 61 19.42 -6.38 18.94
CA VAL A 61 18.31 -7.07 18.27
C VAL A 61 18.42 -7.04 16.75
N LEU A 62 19.58 -6.65 16.19
CA LEU A 62 19.72 -6.44 14.75
C LEU A 62 19.33 -7.69 13.93
N ALA A 63 19.83 -8.87 14.32
CA ALA A 63 19.49 -10.13 13.66
C ALA A 63 18.00 -10.48 13.78
N ALA A 64 17.36 -10.16 14.91
CA ALA A 64 15.93 -10.40 15.11
C ALA A 64 15.07 -9.50 14.23
N ARG A 65 15.45 -8.21 14.10
CA ARG A 65 14.81 -7.26 13.19
C ARG A 65 14.93 -7.68 11.72
N GLN A 66 16.10 -8.18 11.31
CA GLN A 66 16.29 -8.72 9.96
C GLN A 66 15.34 -9.89 9.70
N LYS A 67 15.28 -10.87 10.62
CA LYS A 67 14.39 -12.02 10.48
C LYS A 67 12.91 -11.63 10.45
N TYR A 68 12.49 -10.69 11.31
CA TYR A 68 11.14 -10.15 11.29
C TYR A 68 10.82 -9.49 9.93
N ALA A 69 11.75 -8.71 9.38
CA ALA A 69 11.56 -8.07 8.07
C ALA A 69 11.44 -9.10 6.93
N GLU A 70 12.18 -10.20 6.98
CA GLU A 70 12.02 -11.32 6.05
C GLU A 70 10.65 -11.98 6.17
N MET A 71 10.23 -12.33 7.38
CA MET A 71 8.90 -12.94 7.62
C MET A 71 7.76 -12.04 7.14
N CYS A 72 7.84 -10.73 7.40
CA CYS A 72 6.85 -9.78 6.88
C CYS A 72 6.84 -9.70 5.35
N LYS A 73 7.97 -9.92 4.67
CA LYS A 73 8.01 -10.00 3.21
C LYS A 73 7.34 -11.28 2.73
N GLU A 74 7.67 -12.42 3.34
CA GLU A 74 7.08 -13.73 3.01
C GLU A 74 5.56 -13.72 3.23
N GLU A 75 5.09 -13.19 4.35
CA GLU A 75 3.66 -13.09 4.68
C GLU A 75 2.90 -12.23 3.66
N ARG A 76 3.49 -11.12 3.22
CA ARG A 76 2.91 -10.27 2.16
C ARG A 76 2.89 -10.95 0.79
N GLN A 77 3.82 -11.87 0.56
CA GLN A 77 3.91 -12.65 -0.67
C GLN A 77 3.10 -13.95 -0.62
N SER A 78 2.40 -14.22 0.48
CA SER A 78 1.54 -15.40 0.59
C SER A 78 0.40 -15.36 -0.44
N PRO A 79 0.04 -16.51 -1.03
CA PRO A 79 -1.03 -16.58 -2.01
C PRO A 79 -2.39 -16.18 -1.41
N GLU A 80 -2.62 -16.44 -0.12
CA GLU A 80 -3.82 -16.02 0.61
C GLU A 80 -3.93 -14.49 0.64
N LYS A 81 -2.83 -13.80 0.93
CA LYS A 81 -2.80 -12.33 0.94
C LYS A 81 -3.01 -11.76 -0.45
N ALA A 82 -2.40 -12.38 -1.47
CA ALA A 82 -2.64 -12.00 -2.87
C ALA A 82 -4.12 -12.12 -3.26
N GLN A 83 -4.81 -13.18 -2.82
CA GLN A 83 -6.25 -13.35 -3.03
C GLN A 83 -7.09 -12.30 -2.28
N GLU A 84 -6.71 -11.96 -1.05
CA GLU A 84 -7.37 -10.89 -0.28
C GLU A 84 -7.19 -9.52 -0.97
N MET A 85 -5.98 -9.21 -1.44
CA MET A 85 -5.70 -7.99 -2.20
C MET A 85 -6.56 -7.88 -3.45
N LEU A 86 -6.72 -8.95 -4.22
CA LEU A 86 -7.59 -8.95 -5.41
C LEU A 86 -9.06 -8.75 -5.05
N ARG A 87 -9.55 -9.41 -3.99
CA ARG A 87 -10.93 -9.23 -3.52
C ARG A 87 -11.20 -7.79 -3.09
N TRP A 88 -10.28 -7.22 -2.32
CA TRP A 88 -10.35 -5.81 -1.92
C TRP A 88 -10.32 -4.89 -3.15
N ALA A 89 -9.43 -5.13 -4.10
CA ALA A 89 -9.31 -4.28 -5.29
C ALA A 89 -10.57 -4.29 -6.17
N ILE A 90 -11.22 -5.45 -6.31
CA ILE A 90 -12.52 -5.58 -6.98
C ILE A 90 -13.59 -4.77 -6.25
N SER A 91 -13.58 -4.77 -4.91
CA SER A 91 -14.60 -4.09 -4.09
C SER A 91 -14.54 -2.56 -4.16
N THR A 92 -13.35 -1.98 -4.37
CA THR A 92 -13.14 -0.52 -4.44
C THR A 92 -13.74 0.11 -5.69
N ASN A 93 -14.07 -0.69 -6.71
CA ASN A 93 -14.56 -0.22 -8.00
C ASN A 93 -13.65 0.81 -8.70
N ASP A 94 -12.33 0.69 -8.49
CA ASP A 94 -11.33 1.48 -9.21
C ASP A 94 -10.52 0.59 -10.16
N GLY A 95 -10.72 0.78 -11.47
CA GLY A 95 -10.03 0.00 -12.50
C GLY A 95 -8.51 0.24 -12.56
N VAL A 96 -8.01 1.42 -12.16
CA VAL A 96 -6.55 1.69 -12.15
C VAL A 96 -5.91 0.88 -11.02
N MET A 97 -6.51 0.94 -9.84
CA MET A 97 -6.05 0.18 -8.68
C MET A 97 -6.13 -1.32 -8.92
N LEU A 98 -7.22 -1.80 -9.55
CA LEU A 98 -7.38 -3.19 -9.92
C LEU A 98 -6.30 -3.65 -10.91
N ARG A 99 -5.92 -2.81 -11.89
CA ARG A 99 -4.82 -3.11 -12.82
C ARG A 99 -3.51 -3.34 -12.07
N HIS A 100 -3.14 -2.42 -11.18
CA HIS A 100 -1.91 -2.54 -10.40
C HIS A 100 -1.88 -3.80 -9.54
N VAL A 101 -2.98 -4.11 -8.84
CA VAL A 101 -3.07 -5.32 -8.02
C VAL A 101 -3.00 -6.59 -8.87
N ILE A 102 -3.59 -6.60 -10.07
CA ILE A 102 -3.43 -7.73 -11.01
C ILE A 102 -1.96 -7.89 -11.40
N ASP A 103 -1.27 -6.82 -11.79
CA ASP A 103 0.14 -6.86 -12.19
C ASP A 103 1.07 -7.31 -11.04
N GLU A 104 0.74 -6.97 -9.79
CA GLU A 104 1.47 -7.43 -8.60
C GLU A 104 1.20 -8.91 -8.31
N VAL A 105 -0.07 -9.34 -8.28
CA VAL A 105 -0.42 -10.73 -7.99
C VAL A 105 0.04 -11.67 -9.08
N GLU A 106 0.05 -11.26 -10.34
CA GLU A 106 0.58 -12.06 -11.46
C GLU A 106 2.08 -12.35 -11.30
N LYS A 107 2.85 -11.44 -10.69
CA LYS A 107 4.27 -11.66 -10.38
C LYS A 107 4.47 -12.60 -9.17
N LEU A 108 3.57 -12.54 -8.19
CA LEU A 108 3.68 -13.31 -6.95
C LEU A 108 3.11 -14.73 -7.09
N SER A 109 1.97 -14.87 -7.76
CA SER A 109 1.20 -16.11 -7.89
C SER A 109 0.48 -16.13 -9.25
N PRO A 110 1.19 -16.45 -10.35
CA PRO A 110 0.65 -16.42 -11.70
C PRO A 110 -0.52 -17.40 -11.91
N ASP A 111 -0.55 -18.49 -11.15
CA ASP A 111 -1.58 -19.54 -11.22
C ASP A 111 -2.78 -19.29 -10.29
N SER A 112 -2.88 -18.10 -9.68
CA SER A 112 -3.97 -17.76 -8.77
C SER A 112 -5.33 -17.81 -9.47
N LEU A 113 -6.25 -18.61 -8.92
CA LEU A 113 -7.61 -18.77 -9.43
C LEU A 113 -8.41 -17.45 -9.44
N THR A 114 -8.04 -16.47 -8.62
CA THR A 114 -8.70 -15.17 -8.52
C THR A 114 -8.25 -14.17 -9.60
N LEU A 115 -7.18 -14.44 -10.34
CA LEU A 115 -6.72 -13.56 -11.43
C LEU A 115 -7.72 -13.52 -12.59
N ARG A 116 -8.32 -14.66 -12.94
CA ARG A 116 -9.30 -14.73 -14.05
C ARG A 116 -10.52 -13.83 -13.83
N PRO A 117 -11.26 -13.89 -12.69
CA PRO A 117 -12.37 -12.97 -12.44
C PRO A 117 -11.92 -11.51 -12.32
N ALA A 118 -10.74 -11.24 -11.74
CA ALA A 118 -10.19 -9.89 -11.66
C ALA A 118 -9.92 -9.28 -13.04
N ARG A 119 -9.30 -10.03 -13.96
CA ARG A 119 -9.07 -9.62 -15.36
C ARG A 119 -10.38 -9.34 -16.09
N LYS A 120 -11.40 -10.18 -15.90
CA LYS A 120 -12.73 -9.93 -16.46
C LYS A 120 -13.31 -8.61 -15.94
N ARG A 121 -13.21 -8.35 -14.63
CA ARG A 121 -13.70 -7.11 -14.03
C ARG A 121 -12.92 -5.88 -14.53
N LEU A 122 -11.60 -6.00 -14.69
CA LEU A 122 -10.78 -4.95 -15.30
C LEU A 122 -11.24 -4.64 -16.73
N GLN A 123 -11.51 -5.68 -17.54
CA GLN A 123 -12.03 -5.51 -18.89
C GLN A 123 -13.36 -4.76 -18.90
N GLU A 124 -14.27 -5.04 -17.97
CA GLU A 124 -15.54 -4.30 -17.84
C GLU A 124 -15.30 -2.81 -17.56
N PHE A 125 -14.35 -2.46 -16.68
CA PHE A 125 -13.97 -1.07 -16.44
C PHE A 125 -13.33 -0.42 -17.67
N GLN A 126 -12.47 -1.15 -18.39
CA GLN A 126 -11.86 -0.68 -19.63
C GLN A 126 -12.93 -0.37 -20.69
N GLU A 127 -13.93 -1.23 -20.85
CA GLU A 127 -15.07 -0.96 -21.74
C GLU A 127 -15.89 0.26 -21.29
N GLU A 128 -16.06 0.46 -19.99
CA GLU A 128 -16.76 1.63 -19.46
C GLU A 128 -16.00 2.94 -19.74
N ILE A 129 -14.70 2.99 -19.47
CA ILE A 129 -13.90 4.20 -19.73
C ILE A 129 -13.83 4.48 -21.23
N LYS A 130 -13.75 3.45 -22.09
CA LYS A 130 -13.83 3.63 -23.56
C LYS A 130 -15.14 4.27 -23.99
N ARG A 131 -16.27 3.87 -23.42
CA ARG A 131 -17.57 4.54 -23.67
C ARG A 131 -17.57 6.01 -23.23
N ARG A 132 -16.93 6.33 -22.10
CA ARG A 132 -16.80 7.71 -21.61
C ARG A 132 -15.90 8.56 -22.51
N VAL A 133 -14.76 8.02 -22.95
CA VAL A 133 -13.86 8.65 -23.94
C VAL A 133 -14.62 8.93 -25.24
N ALA A 134 -15.28 7.92 -25.81
CA ALA A 134 -16.04 8.07 -27.05
C ALA A 134 -17.17 9.12 -26.92
N LYS A 135 -17.83 9.19 -25.77
CA LYS A 135 -18.82 10.24 -25.50
C LYS A 135 -18.18 11.63 -25.44
N ALA A 136 -17.06 11.78 -24.74
CA ALA A 136 -16.34 13.05 -24.60
C ALA A 136 -15.81 13.58 -25.94
N VAL A 137 -15.32 12.69 -26.82
CA VAL A 137 -14.93 13.04 -28.19
C VAL A 137 -16.14 13.58 -28.98
N ARG A 138 -17.29 12.90 -28.93
CA ARG A 138 -18.51 13.34 -29.65
C ARG A 138 -19.03 14.69 -29.15
N THR A 139 -18.95 14.94 -27.84
CA THR A 139 -19.40 16.21 -27.25
C THR A 139 -18.34 17.30 -27.28
N LYS A 140 -17.14 17.03 -27.82
CA LYS A 140 -15.98 17.95 -27.81
C LYS A 140 -15.70 18.51 -26.41
N ASP A 141 -15.84 17.68 -25.38
CA ASP A 141 -15.61 18.09 -23.98
C ASP A 141 -14.10 18.16 -23.70
N GLY A 142 -13.48 19.28 -24.07
CA GLY A 142 -12.03 19.48 -23.94
C GLY A 142 -11.53 19.49 -22.49
N GLN A 143 -12.40 19.71 -21.50
CA GLN A 143 -12.02 19.66 -20.09
C GLN A 143 -11.92 18.22 -19.58
N LYS A 144 -12.88 17.35 -19.93
CA LYS A 144 -12.90 15.97 -19.42
C LYS A 144 -12.10 14.99 -20.27
N LEU A 145 -12.01 15.21 -21.58
CA LEU A 145 -11.40 14.26 -22.51
C LEU A 145 -9.96 13.87 -22.13
N PRO A 146 -9.04 14.79 -21.79
CA PRO A 146 -7.68 14.43 -21.36
C PRO A 146 -7.67 13.52 -20.13
N SER A 147 -8.53 13.81 -19.14
CA SER A 147 -8.60 13.01 -17.90
C SER A 147 -9.10 11.59 -18.14
N TYR A 148 -10.05 11.39 -19.08
CA TYR A 148 -10.53 10.06 -19.44
C TYR A 148 -9.52 9.25 -20.24
N VAL A 149 -8.78 9.89 -21.14
CA VAL A 149 -7.69 9.24 -21.91
C VAL A 149 -6.57 8.80 -20.98
N GLU A 150 -6.13 9.67 -20.07
CA GLU A 150 -5.09 9.32 -19.08
C GLU A 150 -5.54 8.16 -18.18
N ARG A 151 -6.79 8.21 -17.67
CA ARG A 151 -7.31 7.10 -16.86
C ARG A 151 -7.41 5.80 -17.65
N ALA A 152 -7.82 5.84 -18.92
CA ALA A 152 -7.86 4.65 -19.77
C ALA A 152 -6.46 4.06 -19.98
N ARG A 153 -5.44 4.90 -20.18
CA ARG A 153 -4.03 4.48 -20.29
C ARG A 153 -3.55 3.80 -19.02
N GLN A 154 -3.83 4.39 -17.85
CA GLN A 154 -3.48 3.80 -16.55
C GLN A 154 -4.17 2.45 -16.29
N MET A 155 -5.36 2.24 -16.85
CA MET A 155 -6.05 0.95 -16.81
C MET A 155 -5.50 -0.08 -17.80
N GLY A 156 -4.53 0.30 -18.65
CA GLY A 156 -3.93 -0.57 -19.66
C GLY A 156 -4.76 -0.70 -20.94
N VAL A 157 -5.60 0.28 -21.29
CA VAL A 157 -6.24 0.32 -22.61
C VAL A 157 -5.15 0.52 -23.69
N PRO A 158 -5.13 -0.29 -24.77
CA PRO A 158 -4.11 -0.17 -25.81
C PRO A 158 -4.08 1.21 -26.48
N ALA A 159 -2.89 1.74 -26.73
CA ALA A 159 -2.70 3.07 -27.31
C ALA A 159 -3.41 3.26 -28.66
N HIS A 160 -3.44 2.22 -29.51
CA HIS A 160 -4.14 2.29 -30.80
C HIS A 160 -5.66 2.50 -30.67
N GLU A 161 -6.28 2.07 -29.57
CA GLU A 161 -7.70 2.32 -29.27
C GLU A 161 -7.94 3.76 -28.77
N LEU A 162 -6.91 4.44 -28.27
CA LEU A 162 -6.98 5.81 -27.73
C LEU A 162 -6.60 6.88 -28.75
N ARG A 163 -5.98 6.51 -29.87
CA ARG A 163 -5.45 7.43 -30.88
C ARG A 163 -6.45 8.49 -31.36
N THR A 164 -7.68 8.10 -31.67
CA THR A 164 -8.73 9.04 -32.11
C THR A 164 -9.07 10.09 -31.05
N ALA A 165 -9.00 9.73 -29.77
CA ALA A 165 -9.22 10.67 -28.67
C ALA A 165 -8.03 11.61 -28.47
N GLU A 166 -6.81 11.12 -28.66
CA GLU A 166 -5.58 11.93 -28.62
C GLU A 166 -5.56 12.96 -29.76
N ASP A 167 -5.90 12.57 -30.98
CA ASP A 167 -6.04 13.48 -32.12
C ASP A 167 -7.11 14.57 -31.85
N ALA A 168 -8.22 14.20 -31.20
CA ALA A 168 -9.27 15.14 -30.83
C ALA A 168 -8.83 16.12 -29.73
N ILE A 169 -7.98 15.70 -28.78
CA ILE A 169 -7.38 16.59 -27.78
C ILE A 169 -6.52 17.63 -28.47
N HIS A 170 -5.62 17.21 -29.37
CA HIS A 170 -4.75 18.13 -30.11
C HIS A 170 -5.53 19.17 -30.91
N GLN A 171 -6.61 18.77 -31.60
CA GLN A 171 -7.47 19.72 -32.32
C GLN A 171 -8.14 20.75 -31.39
N LEU A 172 -8.57 20.33 -30.19
CA LEU A 172 -9.18 21.24 -29.22
C LEU A 172 -8.16 22.22 -28.62
N GLU A 173 -6.93 21.75 -28.38
CA GLU A 173 -5.81 22.59 -27.92
C GLU A 173 -5.39 23.63 -28.97
N GLU A 174 -5.37 23.25 -30.25
CA GLU A 174 -5.11 24.18 -31.35
C GLU A 174 -6.19 25.28 -31.41
N LEU A 175 -7.47 24.91 -31.38
CA LEU A 175 -8.58 25.88 -31.41
C LEU A 175 -8.52 26.87 -30.23
N GLN A 176 -8.18 26.39 -29.03
CA GLN A 176 -7.97 27.24 -27.86
C GLN A 176 -6.78 28.19 -28.02
N THR A 177 -5.68 27.71 -28.61
CA THR A 177 -4.46 28.50 -28.82
C THR A 177 -4.68 29.63 -29.81
N PHE A 178 -5.50 29.42 -30.86
CA PHE A 178 -5.80 30.43 -31.88
C PHE A 178 -6.96 31.37 -31.53
N GLY A 179 -7.57 31.24 -30.35
CA GLY A 179 -8.70 32.08 -29.94
C GLY A 179 -9.94 31.94 -30.83
N LEU A 180 -10.03 30.85 -31.59
CA LEU A 180 -11.20 30.51 -32.36
C LEU A 180 -12.16 29.82 -31.40
N ASP A 181 -13.11 30.60 -30.87
CA ASP A 181 -14.08 30.10 -29.91
C ASP A 181 -14.90 28.96 -30.57
N PRO A 182 -14.76 27.70 -30.14
CA PRO A 182 -15.28 26.53 -30.86
C PRO A 182 -16.82 26.42 -30.84
N THR A 183 -17.49 27.37 -30.18
CA THR A 183 -18.95 27.49 -30.09
C THR A 183 -19.54 28.63 -30.92
N SER A 184 -18.71 29.41 -31.64
CA SER A 184 -19.18 30.49 -32.52
C SER A 184 -19.70 29.99 -33.87
#